data_AF-A0A1S4AD51-F1
#
_entry.id   AF-A0A1S4AD51-F1
#
_cell.length_a   1.000
_cell.length_b   1.000
_cell.length_c   1.000
_cell.angle_alpha   90.00
_cell.angle_beta   90.00
_cell.angle_gamma   90.00
#
_symmetry.space_group_name_H-M   'P 1'
#
loop_
_entity.id
_entity.type
_entity.pdbx_description
1 polymer ?
#
loop_
_entity_poly.entity_id
_entity_poly.type
_entity_poly.pdbx_seq_one_letter_code
_entity_poly.pdbx_strand_id
1 'polypeptide(L)'
;MALSTSSTNSLLPNKSLIQTQPLLPSPKHALPTNSTKPVKFPQPISAVYSPDSSKNPITSDKTPKPSPPAATSSTAAVAVTKTDQVCKKWSVDSWRSKRALQLPEYPNKDDLESVLKTIEDFPPIVFAGEARSLEERLGEAAIGKAFLLQGGDCAESFKEFNAVNIRDTFRILLQMGAVLMFGGQMPVVKVGRMAGQFAKPRSDPFEEKDGVKLPSYRGDNVNGDAFDEKSRIPDPQRMIRAYCQSAATLNLLRAFAKGGYAAMQRINQWNLDFTEHSEQGDRYRELAHRVDEAL
;
A
#
# COMPACT_ATOMS: atom_id res chain seq x y z
N MET A 1 2.18 60.46 36.04
CA MET A 1 2.09 61.81 35.44
C MET A 1 1.58 61.61 34.02
N ALA A 2 0.27 61.65 33.79
CA ALA A 2 -0.50 62.86 33.43
C ALA A 2 -0.08 63.38 32.04
N LEU A 3 -0.85 63.10 30.97
CA LEU A 3 -1.89 63.96 30.34
C LEU A 3 -1.33 64.40 28.95
N SER A 4 -2.06 64.54 27.84
CA SER A 4 -3.50 64.58 27.56
C SER A 4 -3.77 64.59 26.03
N THR A 5 -4.90 63.96 25.63
CA THR A 5 -5.97 64.42 24.70
C THR A 5 -5.60 65.04 23.34
N SER A 6 -6.25 64.68 22.22
CA SER A 6 -7.64 65.09 21.95
C SER A 6 -8.40 64.27 20.91
N SER A 7 -9.68 64.07 21.22
CA SER A 7 -10.79 63.46 20.46
C SER A 7 -11.40 64.39 19.41
N THR A 8 -12.14 63.82 18.43
CA THR A 8 -13.50 64.29 18.05
C THR A 8 -14.27 63.23 17.26
N ASN A 9 -15.48 62.93 17.75
CA ASN A 9 -16.60 62.21 17.12
C ASN A 9 -17.25 63.03 15.99
N SER A 10 -17.96 62.38 15.05
CA SER A 10 -19.44 62.46 14.95
C SER A 10 -20.06 61.90 13.66
N LEU A 11 -20.97 60.94 13.85
CA LEU A 11 -22.38 60.88 13.38
C LEU A 11 -22.76 60.81 11.88
N LEU A 12 -23.58 59.79 11.59
CA LEU A 12 -24.44 59.54 10.42
C LEU A 12 -25.42 60.70 10.11
N PRO A 13 -26.04 60.71 8.91
CA PRO A 13 -27.44 60.22 8.88
C PRO A 13 -27.87 59.44 7.61
N ASN A 14 -28.98 58.76 7.82
CA ASN A 14 -29.83 57.92 6.99
C ASN A 14 -30.53 58.70 5.83
N LYS A 15 -30.73 58.08 4.66
CA LYS A 15 -31.89 58.37 3.76
C LYS A 15 -32.14 57.26 2.74
N SER A 16 -33.38 56.75 2.80
CA SER A 16 -34.09 55.87 1.88
C SER A 16 -34.44 56.59 0.57
N LEU A 17 -34.43 55.87 -0.56
CA LEU A 17 -35.33 56.15 -1.69
C LEU A 17 -35.66 54.88 -2.49
N ILE A 18 -36.97 54.65 -2.53
CA ILE A 18 -37.75 53.62 -3.22
C ILE A 18 -37.68 53.84 -4.74
N GLN A 19 -37.55 52.77 -5.52
CA GLN A 19 -38.07 52.76 -6.89
C GLN A 19 -38.71 51.39 -7.24
N THR A 20 -39.99 51.48 -7.58
CA THR A 20 -40.99 50.47 -7.92
C THR A 20 -40.92 50.04 -9.39
N GLN A 21 -41.02 48.73 -9.70
CA GLN A 21 -42.10 48.02 -10.47
C GLN A 21 -41.59 47.46 -11.83
N PRO A 22 -42.24 46.45 -12.48
CA PRO A 22 -43.38 45.61 -12.08
C PRO A 22 -43.21 44.08 -12.25
N LEU A 23 -44.21 43.35 -11.73
CA LEU A 23 -44.46 41.90 -11.76
C LEU A 23 -45.11 41.40 -13.07
N LEU A 24 -44.83 40.13 -13.44
CA LEU A 24 -45.71 39.04 -13.96
C LEU A 24 -45.02 38.19 -15.06
N PRO A 25 -45.43 36.93 -15.33
CA PRO A 25 -46.20 35.96 -14.54
C PRO A 25 -45.52 34.57 -14.41
N SER A 26 -46.05 33.78 -13.47
CA SER A 26 -45.71 32.35 -13.26
C SER A 26 -46.23 31.44 -14.39
N PRO A 27 -45.54 30.34 -14.73
CA PRO A 27 -46.19 29.19 -15.35
C PRO A 27 -46.66 28.18 -14.30
N LYS A 28 -47.94 27.80 -14.40
CA LYS A 28 -48.54 26.63 -13.73
C LYS A 28 -48.41 25.40 -14.63
N HIS A 29 -48.47 24.23 -13.98
CA HIS A 29 -48.64 22.86 -14.49
C HIS A 29 -47.33 22.13 -14.85
N ALA A 30 -47.05 20.90 -14.43
CA ALA A 30 -47.87 19.85 -13.81
C ALA A 30 -46.98 18.91 -12.97
N LEU A 31 -47.56 18.29 -11.92
CA LEU A 31 -46.98 17.10 -11.28
C LEU A 31 -47.05 15.92 -12.26
N PRO A 32 -46.00 15.10 -12.38
CA PRO A 32 -46.13 13.69 -12.71
C PRO A 32 -46.24 12.86 -11.44
N THR A 33 -47.33 12.11 -11.37
CA THR A 33 -47.63 11.05 -10.41
C THR A 33 -46.60 9.91 -10.48
N ASN A 34 -46.33 9.31 -9.31
CA ASN A 34 -45.45 8.17 -9.06
C ASN A 34 -45.47 7.05 -10.11
N SER A 35 -44.28 6.63 -10.53
CA SER A 35 -43.99 5.23 -10.86
C SER A 35 -42.71 4.82 -10.13
N THR A 36 -42.89 4.29 -8.92
CA THR A 36 -41.85 3.58 -8.17
C THR A 36 -41.44 2.33 -8.96
N LYS A 37 -40.37 2.44 -9.74
CA LYS A 37 -39.63 1.27 -10.21
C LYS A 37 -38.75 0.77 -9.06
N PRO A 38 -38.71 -0.54 -8.76
CA PRO A 38 -37.84 -1.06 -7.72
C PRO A 38 -36.39 -0.82 -8.11
N VAL A 39 -35.65 -0.14 -7.24
CA VAL A 39 -34.19 -0.01 -7.33
C VAL A 39 -33.62 -1.43 -7.21
N LYS A 40 -33.03 -1.94 -8.30
CA LYS A 40 -32.27 -3.19 -8.26
C LYS A 40 -31.00 -2.93 -7.45
N PHE A 41 -30.88 -3.57 -6.30
CA PHE A 41 -29.62 -3.66 -5.58
C PHE A 41 -28.56 -4.27 -6.52
N PRO A 42 -27.34 -3.71 -6.61
CA PRO A 42 -26.25 -4.39 -7.30
C PRO A 42 -25.98 -5.71 -6.58
N GLN A 43 -25.93 -6.80 -7.35
CA GLN A 43 -25.51 -8.11 -6.86
C GLN A 43 -24.13 -8.00 -6.21
N PRO A 44 -23.84 -8.78 -5.15
CA PRO A 44 -22.49 -8.84 -4.61
C PRO A 44 -21.52 -9.21 -5.74
N ILE A 45 -20.37 -8.52 -5.79
CA ILE A 45 -19.30 -8.84 -6.73
C ILE A 45 -18.82 -10.25 -6.40
N SER A 46 -19.24 -11.23 -7.20
CA SER A 46 -18.68 -12.57 -7.16
C SER A 46 -17.26 -12.51 -7.68
N ALA A 47 -16.30 -12.94 -6.88
CA ALA A 47 -14.93 -13.14 -7.32
C ALA A 47 -14.94 -14.09 -8.53
N VAL A 48 -14.66 -13.55 -9.72
CA VAL A 48 -14.38 -14.36 -10.89
C VAL A 48 -12.96 -14.87 -10.70
N TYR A 49 -12.84 -16.20 -10.60
CA TYR A 49 -11.60 -16.98 -10.59
C TYR A 49 -11.00 -17.32 -9.20
N SER A 50 -11.51 -18.38 -8.59
CA SER A 50 -10.70 -19.25 -7.71
C SER A 50 -10.05 -20.31 -8.60
N PRO A 51 -8.71 -20.45 -8.66
CA PRO A 51 -8.11 -21.63 -9.25
C PRO A 51 -8.37 -22.82 -8.34
N ASP A 52 -9.25 -23.72 -8.79
CA ASP A 52 -9.53 -24.99 -8.13
C ASP A 52 -8.24 -25.79 -7.98
N SER A 53 -8.00 -26.20 -6.75
CA SER A 53 -7.04 -27.24 -6.42
C SER A 53 -7.54 -28.58 -6.97
N SER A 54 -6.74 -29.16 -7.88
CA SER A 54 -6.23 -30.54 -7.81
C SER A 54 -6.37 -31.38 -9.09
N LYS A 55 -5.31 -32.20 -9.30
CA LYS A 55 -5.27 -33.50 -10.00
C LYS A 55 -5.11 -33.48 -11.53
N ASN A 56 -3.88 -33.73 -11.97
CA ASN A 56 -3.64 -34.43 -13.25
C ASN A 56 -3.68 -35.95 -13.01
N PRO A 57 -4.41 -36.73 -13.82
CA PRO A 57 -4.43 -38.19 -13.74
C PRO A 57 -3.34 -38.80 -14.63
N ILE A 58 -2.64 -39.81 -14.13
CA ILE A 58 -1.89 -40.76 -14.97
C ILE A 58 -2.73 -42.04 -15.04
N THR A 59 -3.16 -42.34 -16.26
CA THR A 59 -3.88 -43.54 -16.67
C THR A 59 -2.97 -44.75 -16.77
N SER A 60 -3.43 -45.90 -16.28
CA SER A 60 -3.18 -47.21 -16.92
C SER A 60 -4.16 -48.26 -16.41
N ASP A 61 -5.05 -48.70 -17.31
CA ASP A 61 -5.91 -49.87 -17.19
C ASP A 61 -5.11 -51.19 -17.20
N LYS A 62 -5.51 -52.17 -16.36
CA LYS A 62 -5.69 -53.59 -16.76
C LYS A 62 -6.28 -54.44 -15.62
N THR A 63 -7.22 -55.29 -16.03
CA THR A 63 -8.06 -56.25 -15.28
C THR A 63 -7.32 -57.53 -14.80
N PRO A 64 -7.92 -58.38 -13.92
CA PRO A 64 -7.18 -59.30 -13.04
C PRO A 64 -7.23 -60.82 -13.35
N LYS A 65 -6.37 -61.55 -12.61
CA LYS A 65 -6.22 -63.02 -12.29
C LYS A 65 -5.27 -63.86 -13.17
N PRO A 66 -4.61 -64.96 -12.66
CA PRO A 66 -4.84 -65.73 -11.41
C PRO A 66 -3.59 -66.04 -10.52
N SER A 67 -3.80 -66.74 -9.39
CA SER A 67 -2.84 -67.18 -8.33
C SER A 67 -2.21 -68.59 -8.59
N PRO A 68 -1.39 -69.19 -7.68
CA PRO A 68 0.08 -69.17 -7.53
C PRO A 68 0.72 -70.60 -7.74
N PRO A 69 2.02 -70.90 -7.43
CA PRO A 69 2.46 -71.20 -6.04
C PRO A 69 3.93 -70.88 -5.64
N ALA A 70 4.09 -70.70 -4.32
CA ALA A 70 5.21 -71.01 -3.40
C ALA A 70 6.68 -71.04 -3.87
N ALA A 71 7.52 -70.22 -3.22
CA ALA A 71 8.76 -70.68 -2.59
C ALA A 71 9.30 -69.65 -1.57
N THR A 72 9.71 -70.17 -0.42
CA THR A 72 10.51 -69.65 0.70
C THR A 72 11.69 -68.74 0.34
N SER A 73 11.94 -67.67 1.12
CA SER A 73 13.20 -67.45 1.87
C SER A 73 13.33 -66.06 2.53
N SER A 74 13.78 -66.10 3.80
CA SER A 74 14.58 -65.12 4.57
C SER A 74 14.23 -63.63 4.56
N THR A 75 13.63 -63.18 5.66
CA THR A 75 13.62 -61.77 6.11
C THR A 75 14.99 -61.38 6.68
N ALA A 76 15.75 -60.60 5.91
CA ALA A 76 16.82 -59.75 6.44
C ALA A 76 16.21 -58.37 6.79
N ALA A 77 16.23 -58.01 8.08
CA ALA A 77 15.76 -56.71 8.54
C ALA A 77 16.74 -55.62 8.09
N VAL A 78 16.37 -54.86 7.06
CA VAL A 78 17.04 -53.61 6.72
C VAL A 78 16.54 -52.57 7.72
N ALA A 79 17.43 -52.13 8.61
CA ALA A 79 17.21 -51.01 9.49
C ALA A 79 16.93 -49.76 8.62
N VAL A 80 15.68 -49.29 8.65
CA VAL A 80 15.32 -47.99 8.12
C VAL A 80 15.94 -46.96 9.03
N THR A 81 17.08 -46.41 8.61
CA THR A 81 17.65 -45.22 9.23
C THR A 81 16.63 -44.10 9.05
N LYS A 82 15.87 -43.82 10.10
CA LYS A 82 15.07 -42.61 10.23
C LYS A 82 16.02 -41.44 10.01
N THR A 83 15.93 -40.80 8.85
CA THR A 83 16.42 -39.44 8.70
C THR A 83 15.53 -38.58 9.59
N ASP A 84 15.97 -38.39 10.83
CA ASP A 84 15.43 -37.36 11.71
C ASP A 84 15.57 -36.02 10.97
N GLN A 85 14.49 -35.55 10.38
CA GLN A 85 14.38 -34.16 9.98
C GLN A 85 14.41 -33.34 11.25
N VAL A 86 15.61 -32.93 11.66
CA VAL A 86 15.79 -31.91 12.68
C VAL A 86 15.13 -30.64 12.13
N CYS A 87 13.94 -30.33 12.63
CA CYS A 87 13.35 -29.00 12.50
C CYS A 87 14.34 -28.04 13.17
N LYS A 88 15.21 -27.40 12.37
CA LYS A 88 16.18 -26.45 12.90
C LYS A 88 15.39 -25.36 13.61
N LYS A 89 15.62 -25.20 14.91
CA LYS A 89 15.01 -24.17 15.75
C LYS A 89 15.25 -22.80 15.10
N TRP A 90 14.20 -22.00 14.97
CA TRP A 90 14.29 -20.67 14.38
C TRP A 90 15.23 -19.78 15.20
N SER A 91 16.10 -19.04 14.51
CA SER A 91 16.93 -17.95 15.03
C SER A 91 17.07 -16.86 13.99
N VAL A 92 17.44 -15.64 14.40
CA VAL A 92 17.60 -14.48 13.51
C VAL A 92 18.55 -14.78 12.35
N ASP A 93 19.64 -15.51 12.59
CA ASP A 93 20.64 -15.84 11.54
C ASP A 93 20.34 -17.12 10.75
N SER A 94 19.29 -17.87 11.11
CA SER A 94 19.01 -19.17 10.50
C SER A 94 18.81 -19.11 8.97
N TRP A 95 18.36 -17.96 8.43
CA TRP A 95 18.19 -17.74 7.00
C TRP A 95 19.52 -17.72 6.23
N ARG A 96 20.64 -17.31 6.85
CA ARG A 96 21.96 -17.25 6.19
C ARG A 96 22.46 -18.62 5.73
N SER A 97 21.95 -19.69 6.34
CA SER A 97 22.25 -21.08 5.96
C SER A 97 21.42 -21.59 4.76
N LYS A 98 20.50 -20.79 4.26
CA LYS A 98 19.59 -21.13 3.15
C LYS A 98 20.05 -20.43 1.87
N ARG A 99 19.68 -20.99 0.72
CA ARG A 99 19.92 -20.36 -0.58
C ARG A 99 19.08 -19.08 -0.68
N ALA A 100 19.75 -17.92 -0.64
CA ALA A 100 19.15 -16.62 -0.89
C ALA A 100 19.50 -16.15 -2.31
N LEU A 101 18.51 -15.63 -3.05
CA LEU A 101 18.70 -15.05 -4.37
C LEU A 101 18.65 -13.52 -4.27
N GLN A 102 19.17 -12.83 -5.29
CA GLN A 102 19.07 -11.37 -5.46
C GLN A 102 19.86 -10.53 -4.43
N LEU A 103 20.65 -11.15 -3.55
CA LEU A 103 21.52 -10.43 -2.63
C LEU A 103 22.60 -9.64 -3.40
N PRO A 104 22.90 -8.41 -2.98
CA PRO A 104 24.03 -7.67 -3.52
C PRO A 104 25.36 -8.26 -3.05
N GLU A 105 26.38 -8.13 -3.91
CA GLU A 105 27.76 -8.46 -3.59
C GLU A 105 28.51 -7.17 -3.25
N TYR A 106 28.72 -6.92 -1.95
CA TYR A 106 29.46 -5.76 -1.49
C TYR A 106 30.97 -6.00 -1.60
N PRO A 107 31.75 -5.02 -2.12
CA PRO A 107 33.19 -5.20 -2.34
C PRO A 107 33.99 -5.28 -1.02
N ASN A 108 33.53 -4.59 0.03
CA ASN A 108 34.17 -4.59 1.34
C ASN A 108 33.23 -5.15 2.41
N LYS A 109 33.62 -6.28 3.02
CA LYS A 109 32.84 -6.95 4.07
C LYS A 109 32.91 -6.23 5.41
N ASP A 110 34.05 -5.63 5.74
CA ASP A 110 34.24 -4.92 7.01
C ASP A 110 33.39 -3.63 7.05
N ASP A 111 33.27 -2.94 5.91
CA ASP A 111 32.37 -1.79 5.77
C ASP A 111 30.90 -2.20 5.88
N LEU A 112 30.51 -3.32 5.24
CA LEU A 112 29.18 -3.89 5.42
C LEU A 112 28.88 -4.22 6.89
N GLU A 113 29.79 -4.88 7.59
CA GLU A 113 29.62 -5.24 9.00
C GLU A 113 29.51 -4.01 9.91
N SER A 114 30.32 -2.98 9.65
CA SER A 114 30.26 -1.69 10.33
C SER A 114 28.88 -1.02 10.19
N VAL A 115 28.34 -0.99 8.96
CA VAL A 115 27.00 -0.43 8.69
C VAL A 115 25.91 -1.27 9.37
N LEU A 116 25.99 -2.60 9.29
CA LEU A 116 25.00 -3.47 9.94
C LEU A 116 24.96 -3.24 11.46
N LYS A 117 26.12 -3.17 12.11
CA LYS A 117 26.21 -2.85 13.55
C LYS A 117 25.63 -1.48 13.87
N THR A 118 25.87 -0.48 13.01
CA THR A 118 25.30 0.85 13.18
C THR A 118 23.76 0.82 13.12
N ILE A 119 23.18 0.05 12.20
CA ILE A 119 21.72 -0.08 12.07
C ILE A 119 21.12 -0.89 13.22
N GLU A 120 21.83 -1.88 13.76
CA GLU A 120 21.40 -2.65 14.95
C GLU A 120 21.23 -1.76 16.18
N ASP A 121 22.05 -0.72 16.33
CA ASP A 121 21.97 0.26 17.42
C ASP A 121 20.85 1.30 17.23
N PHE A 122 20.26 1.39 16.04
CA PHE A 122 19.20 2.36 15.76
C PHE A 122 17.84 1.93 16.32
N PRO A 123 16.97 2.90 16.68
CA PRO A 123 15.60 2.59 17.09
C PRO A 123 14.81 1.83 16.00
N PRO A 124 13.88 0.95 16.36
CA PRO A 124 13.04 0.29 15.39
C PRO A 124 12.07 1.29 14.73
N ILE A 125 11.79 1.09 13.44
CA ILE A 125 10.86 1.94 12.66
C ILE A 125 9.41 1.73 13.11
N VAL A 126 9.04 0.51 13.53
CA VAL A 126 7.70 0.16 14.01
C VAL A 126 7.76 -0.53 15.36
N PHE A 127 6.72 -0.34 16.17
CA PHE A 127 6.58 -1.03 17.44
C PHE A 127 5.91 -2.40 17.26
N ALA A 128 6.30 -3.40 18.06
CA ALA A 128 5.78 -4.76 17.94
C ALA A 128 4.25 -4.86 18.13
N GLY A 129 3.66 -3.98 18.95
CA GLY A 129 2.21 -3.90 19.10
C GLY A 129 1.47 -3.47 17.83
N GLU A 130 2.11 -2.65 16.98
CA GLU A 130 1.53 -2.23 15.70
C GLU A 130 1.51 -3.37 14.70
N ALA A 131 2.56 -4.20 14.69
CA ALA A 131 2.62 -5.41 13.87
C ALA A 131 1.53 -6.41 14.26
N ARG A 132 1.33 -6.66 15.57
CA ARG A 132 0.23 -7.52 16.06
C ARG A 132 -1.16 -6.97 15.71
N SER A 133 -1.36 -5.67 15.86
CA SER A 133 -2.63 -5.03 15.45
C SER A 133 -2.88 -5.15 13.94
N LEU A 134 -1.84 -5.07 13.12
CA LEU A 134 -1.96 -5.31 11.67
C LEU A 134 -2.29 -6.79 11.39
N GLU A 135 -1.63 -7.73 12.06
CA GLU A 135 -1.89 -9.17 11.93
C GLU A 135 -3.35 -9.51 12.23
N GLU A 136 -3.91 -9.01 13.34
CA GLU A 136 -5.32 -9.19 13.69
C GLU A 136 -6.25 -8.68 12.58
N ARG A 137 -5.98 -7.46 12.06
CA ARG A 137 -6.78 -6.87 10.98
C ARG A 137 -6.65 -7.61 9.66
N LEU A 138 -5.49 -8.16 9.35
CA LEU A 138 -5.30 -9.04 8.20
C LEU A 138 -6.03 -10.37 8.38
N GLY A 139 -6.13 -10.88 9.62
CA GLY A 139 -6.96 -12.02 9.98
C GLY A 139 -8.44 -11.79 9.65
N GLU A 140 -8.98 -10.62 10.00
CA GLU A 140 -10.35 -10.23 9.64
C GLU A 140 -10.55 -10.16 8.11
N ALA A 141 -9.56 -9.67 7.37
CA ALA A 141 -9.61 -9.64 5.91
C ALA A 141 -9.57 -11.05 5.30
N ALA A 142 -8.76 -11.96 5.85
CA ALA A 142 -8.65 -13.34 5.39
C ALA A 142 -9.97 -14.12 5.53
N ILE A 143 -10.81 -13.77 6.51
CA ILE A 143 -12.13 -14.38 6.72
C ILE A 143 -13.28 -13.56 6.11
N GLY A 144 -12.98 -12.58 5.24
CA GLY A 144 -13.97 -11.83 4.47
C GLY A 144 -14.72 -10.75 5.24
N LYS A 145 -14.23 -10.34 6.42
CA LYS A 145 -14.84 -9.28 7.23
C LYS A 145 -14.22 -7.90 7.01
N ALA A 146 -13.12 -7.82 6.27
CA ALA A 146 -12.46 -6.59 5.87
C ALA A 146 -11.82 -6.74 4.49
N PHE A 147 -11.47 -5.62 3.87
CA PHE A 147 -10.75 -5.58 2.61
C PHE A 147 -9.34 -5.01 2.79
N LEU A 148 -8.33 -5.60 2.14
CA LEU A 148 -6.96 -5.09 2.16
C LEU A 148 -6.70 -4.17 0.96
N LEU A 149 -6.38 -2.91 1.23
CA LEU A 149 -5.85 -1.97 0.25
C LEU A 149 -4.35 -1.77 0.52
N GLN A 150 -3.52 -2.24 -0.42
CA GLN A 150 -2.08 -2.00 -0.38
C GLN A 150 -1.63 -1.26 -1.64
N GLY A 151 -0.90 -0.15 -1.47
CA GLY A 151 -0.48 0.70 -2.58
C GLY A 151 0.62 1.68 -2.22
N GLY A 152 1.27 2.26 -3.22
CA GLY A 152 2.41 3.17 -3.08
C GLY A 152 3.44 2.91 -4.17
N ASP A 153 4.67 3.37 -3.95
CA ASP A 153 5.69 3.37 -4.99
C ASP A 153 6.14 1.95 -5.38
N CYS A 154 6.55 1.80 -6.65
CA CYS A 154 7.18 0.58 -7.12
C CYS A 154 8.52 0.36 -6.41
N ALA A 155 9.36 1.41 -6.44
CA ALA A 155 10.58 1.55 -5.65
C ALA A 155 10.70 3.02 -5.23
N GLU A 156 10.84 3.27 -3.93
CA GLU A 156 11.15 4.61 -3.42
C GLU A 156 12.56 5.02 -3.87
N SER A 157 12.76 6.32 -4.11
CA SER A 157 14.08 6.88 -4.45
C SER A 157 14.53 7.91 -3.42
N PHE A 158 15.84 7.99 -3.21
CA PHE A 158 16.49 9.01 -2.43
C PHE A 158 16.44 10.41 -3.07
N LYS A 159 16.24 10.48 -4.40
CA LYS A 159 16.11 11.76 -5.12
C LYS A 159 14.72 12.35 -4.99
N GLU A 160 13.70 11.50 -4.91
CA GLU A 160 12.29 11.90 -4.85
C GLU A 160 11.78 11.97 -3.41
N PHE A 161 12.68 12.28 -2.47
CA PHE A 161 12.35 12.42 -1.05
C PHE A 161 11.80 13.82 -0.75
N ASN A 162 10.48 13.98 -0.86
CA ASN A 162 9.83 15.23 -0.50
C ASN A 162 8.46 14.98 0.19
N ALA A 163 8.06 15.95 1.03
CA ALA A 163 6.83 15.84 1.81
C ALA A 163 5.55 15.88 0.95
N VAL A 164 5.61 16.48 -0.24
CA VAL A 164 4.47 16.61 -1.17
C VAL A 164 4.11 15.24 -1.75
N ASN A 165 5.08 14.50 -2.27
CA ASN A 165 4.93 13.15 -2.80
C ASN A 165 4.38 12.21 -1.71
N ILE A 166 4.95 12.26 -0.50
CA ILE A 166 4.49 11.43 0.63
C ILE A 166 3.03 11.75 0.95
N ARG A 167 2.67 13.04 1.05
CA ARG A 167 1.30 13.50 1.33
C ARG A 167 0.34 13.06 0.22
N ASP A 168 0.73 13.20 -1.04
CA ASP A 168 -0.15 12.95 -2.18
C ASP A 168 -0.39 11.45 -2.38
N THR A 169 0.64 10.61 -2.22
CA THR A 169 0.48 9.14 -2.17
C THR A 169 -0.40 8.71 -0.99
N PHE A 170 -0.20 9.31 0.18
CA PHE A 170 -1.04 9.05 1.36
C PHE A 170 -2.50 9.46 1.10
N ARG A 171 -2.74 10.62 0.47
CA ARG A 171 -4.07 11.11 0.10
C ARG A 171 -4.78 10.13 -0.84
N ILE A 172 -4.09 9.64 -1.87
CA ILE A 172 -4.66 8.66 -2.81
C ILE A 172 -5.07 7.37 -2.08
N LEU A 173 -4.22 6.86 -1.18
CA LEU A 173 -4.56 5.68 -0.37
C LEU A 173 -5.80 5.90 0.51
N LEU A 174 -5.97 7.10 1.09
CA LEU A 174 -7.15 7.43 1.87
C LEU A 174 -8.41 7.50 1.01
N GLN A 175 -8.33 8.12 -0.17
CA GLN A 175 -9.46 8.24 -1.11
C GLN A 175 -9.93 6.88 -1.62
N MET A 176 -9.00 6.05 -2.11
CA MET A 176 -9.30 4.68 -2.51
C MET A 176 -9.92 3.90 -1.35
N GLY A 177 -9.38 4.07 -0.14
CA GLY A 177 -9.89 3.42 1.06
C GLY A 177 -11.34 3.81 1.38
N ALA A 178 -11.69 5.09 1.26
CA ALA A 178 -13.06 5.57 1.49
C ALA A 178 -14.05 5.04 0.45
N VAL A 179 -13.66 5.09 -0.83
CA VAL A 179 -14.46 4.55 -1.95
C VAL A 179 -14.70 3.05 -1.78
N LEU A 180 -13.65 2.27 -1.48
CA LEU A 180 -13.76 0.82 -1.27
C LEU A 180 -14.60 0.48 -0.04
N MET A 181 -14.47 1.26 1.04
CA MET A 181 -15.26 1.07 2.26
C MET A 181 -16.74 1.30 2.00
N PHE A 182 -17.09 2.37 1.29
CA PHE A 182 -18.48 2.67 0.93
C PHE A 182 -19.06 1.65 -0.05
N GLY A 183 -18.32 1.28 -1.10
CA GLY A 183 -18.79 0.31 -2.09
C GLY A 183 -18.89 -1.11 -1.55
N GLY A 184 -17.93 -1.51 -0.71
CA GLY A 184 -17.86 -2.85 -0.10
C GLY A 184 -18.67 -3.01 1.19
N GLN A 185 -19.14 -1.91 1.79
CA GLN A 185 -19.85 -1.91 3.08
C GLN A 185 -19.08 -2.67 4.17
N MET A 186 -17.75 -2.58 4.14
CA MET A 186 -16.87 -3.28 5.09
C MET A 186 -15.60 -2.47 5.38
N PRO A 187 -14.95 -2.69 6.53
CA PRO A 187 -13.70 -2.03 6.87
C PRO A 187 -12.59 -2.26 5.83
N VAL A 188 -11.79 -1.23 5.57
CA VAL A 188 -10.60 -1.30 4.70
C VAL A 188 -9.32 -1.14 5.50
N VAL A 189 -8.49 -2.19 5.50
CA VAL A 189 -7.12 -2.20 6.03
C VAL A 189 -6.21 -1.56 5.00
N LYS A 190 -5.53 -0.47 5.37
CA LYS A 190 -4.69 0.34 4.48
C LYS A 190 -3.22 0.07 4.79
N VAL A 191 -2.45 -0.36 3.79
CA VAL A 191 -1.01 -0.63 3.90
C VAL A 191 -0.26 0.16 2.82
N GLY A 192 0.64 1.05 3.23
CA GLY A 192 1.47 1.81 2.30
C GLY A 192 2.71 1.04 1.86
N ARG A 193 3.01 1.04 0.57
CA ARG A 193 4.35 0.73 0.03
C ARG A 193 5.19 2.00 0.14
N MET A 194 5.58 2.34 1.36
CA MET A 194 6.24 3.59 1.72
C MET A 194 7.16 3.34 2.92
N ALA A 195 8.16 4.21 3.12
CA ALA A 195 9.10 4.14 4.23
C ALA A 195 9.96 2.85 4.26
N GLY A 196 10.37 2.33 3.10
CA GLY A 196 11.33 1.21 3.06
C GLY A 196 11.43 0.46 1.74
N GLN A 197 10.67 0.83 0.70
CA GLN A 197 10.61 0.14 -0.58
C GLN A 197 11.79 0.52 -1.50
N PHE A 198 13.02 0.47 -0.98
CA PHE A 198 14.23 0.96 -1.67
C PHE A 198 15.02 -0.12 -2.42
N ALA A 199 14.61 -1.39 -2.34
CA ALA A 199 15.28 -2.50 -3.02
C ALA A 199 14.36 -3.12 -4.09
N LYS A 200 14.96 -3.57 -5.20
CA LYS A 200 14.23 -4.26 -6.28
C LYS A 200 15.00 -5.47 -6.81
N PRO A 201 14.31 -6.60 -7.06
CA PRO A 201 14.92 -7.74 -7.73
C PRO A 201 15.17 -7.42 -9.21
N ARG A 202 16.10 -8.14 -9.83
CA ARG A 202 16.42 -8.00 -11.26
C ARG A 202 16.49 -9.38 -11.91
N SER A 203 15.90 -9.48 -13.11
CA SER A 203 15.96 -10.70 -13.93
C SER A 203 17.38 -10.97 -14.41
N ASP A 204 18.10 -9.92 -14.79
CA ASP A 204 19.50 -9.99 -15.22
C ASP A 204 20.41 -9.24 -14.21
N PRO A 205 21.50 -9.86 -13.72
CA PRO A 205 22.49 -9.17 -12.90
C PRO A 205 23.18 -8.00 -13.59
N PHE A 206 23.19 -7.94 -14.93
CA PHE A 206 23.82 -6.88 -15.71
C PHE A 206 22.81 -6.12 -16.58
N GLU A 207 23.13 -4.85 -16.85
CA GLU A 207 22.43 -3.96 -17.76
C GLU A 207 23.44 -3.51 -18.82
N GLU A 208 23.09 -3.65 -20.09
CA GLU A 208 23.92 -3.26 -21.22
C GLU A 208 23.29 -2.09 -21.95
N LYS A 209 24.07 -1.04 -22.21
CA LYS A 209 23.68 0.13 -23.01
C LYS A 209 24.86 0.53 -23.88
N ASP A 210 24.62 0.75 -25.17
CA ASP A 210 25.61 1.22 -26.13
C ASP A 210 26.93 0.40 -26.11
N GLY A 211 26.81 -0.92 -25.91
CA GLY A 211 27.94 -1.86 -25.84
C GLY A 211 28.70 -1.88 -24.50
N VAL A 212 28.30 -1.06 -23.52
CA VAL A 212 28.87 -1.06 -22.17
C VAL A 212 27.98 -1.88 -21.25
N LYS A 213 28.58 -2.86 -20.56
CA LYS A 213 27.89 -3.77 -19.64
C LYS A 213 28.23 -3.43 -18.18
N LEU A 214 27.24 -3.04 -17.39
CA LEU A 214 27.38 -2.68 -15.97
C LEU A 214 26.45 -3.50 -15.08
N PRO A 215 26.71 -3.61 -13.76
CA PRO A 215 25.75 -4.21 -12.83
C PRO A 215 24.39 -3.50 -12.90
N SER A 216 23.33 -4.29 -12.84
CA SER A 216 21.96 -3.80 -12.81
C SER A 216 21.70 -2.94 -11.57
N TYR A 217 20.99 -1.81 -11.74
CA TYR A 217 20.46 -1.03 -10.63
C TYR A 217 19.46 -1.87 -9.82
N ARG A 218 19.72 -2.06 -8.52
CA ARG A 218 18.95 -2.92 -7.59
C ARG A 218 18.15 -2.12 -6.57
N GLY A 219 17.96 -0.83 -6.82
CA GLY A 219 17.25 0.08 -5.93
C GLY A 219 18.22 0.87 -5.05
N ASP A 220 17.77 2.03 -4.59
CA ASP A 220 18.62 3.00 -3.92
C ASP A 220 19.24 2.48 -2.61
N ASN A 221 18.67 1.41 -2.02
CA ASN A 221 19.24 0.72 -0.86
C ASN A 221 20.55 -0.03 -1.17
N VAL A 222 20.80 -0.32 -2.45
CA VAL A 222 21.93 -1.16 -2.89
C VAL A 222 22.95 -0.35 -3.68
N ASN A 223 22.53 0.26 -4.79
CA ASN A 223 23.41 1.02 -5.68
C ASN A 223 22.64 2.17 -6.34
N GLY A 224 23.31 3.00 -7.14
CA GLY A 224 22.74 4.16 -7.82
C GLY A 224 22.04 3.80 -9.13
N ASP A 225 21.10 4.65 -9.53
CA ASP A 225 20.34 4.55 -10.78
C ASP A 225 21.16 4.94 -12.02
N ALA A 226 22.08 5.90 -11.86
CA ALA A 226 22.97 6.39 -12.91
C ALA A 226 23.77 5.25 -13.56
N PHE A 227 23.91 5.30 -14.89
CA PHE A 227 24.58 4.27 -15.69
C PHE A 227 26.08 4.57 -15.80
N ASP A 228 26.78 4.47 -14.68
CA ASP A 228 28.22 4.60 -14.58
C ASP A 228 28.79 3.58 -13.58
N GLU A 229 30.05 3.20 -13.76
CA GLU A 229 30.68 2.13 -12.97
C GLU A 229 30.62 2.43 -11.46
N LYS A 230 30.93 3.66 -11.07
CA LYS A 230 30.94 4.07 -9.65
C LYS A 230 29.55 3.97 -9.02
N SER A 231 28.51 4.43 -9.71
CA SER A 231 27.14 4.36 -9.22
C SER A 231 26.62 2.93 -9.11
N ARG A 232 27.09 2.00 -9.97
CA ARG A 232 26.58 0.62 -9.99
C ARG A 232 27.24 -0.31 -8.97
N ILE A 233 28.35 0.08 -8.36
CA ILE A 233 28.97 -0.65 -7.24
C ILE A 233 28.02 -0.61 -6.02
N PRO A 234 27.67 -1.76 -5.42
CA PRO A 234 26.90 -1.79 -4.18
C PRO A 234 27.62 -1.07 -3.04
N ASP A 235 26.90 -0.17 -2.37
CA ASP A 235 27.41 0.67 -1.28
C ASP A 235 26.58 0.43 -0.01
N PRO A 236 27.18 -0.15 1.06
CA PRO A 236 26.43 -0.48 2.28
C PRO A 236 25.96 0.77 3.03
N GLN A 237 26.59 1.93 2.88
CA GLN A 237 26.18 3.18 3.54
C GLN A 237 24.79 3.63 3.10
N ARG A 238 24.32 3.16 1.94
CA ARG A 238 22.95 3.38 1.46
C ARG A 238 21.89 2.80 2.39
N MET A 239 22.20 1.76 3.17
CA MET A 239 21.27 1.19 4.15
C MET A 239 20.99 2.15 5.31
N ILE A 240 22.01 2.88 5.79
CA ILE A 240 21.83 3.92 6.81
C ILE A 240 20.99 5.06 6.25
N ARG A 241 21.27 5.48 5.02
CA ARG A 241 20.48 6.52 4.34
C ARG A 241 19.01 6.09 4.16
N ALA A 242 18.78 4.85 3.72
CA ALA A 242 17.44 4.28 3.59
C ALA A 242 16.71 4.27 4.93
N TYR A 243 17.37 3.84 6.02
CA TYR A 243 16.80 3.89 7.36
C TYR A 243 16.38 5.31 7.76
N CYS A 244 17.24 6.31 7.58
CA CYS A 244 16.92 7.70 7.93
C CYS A 244 15.74 8.23 7.13
N GLN A 245 15.68 7.94 5.83
CA GLN A 245 14.57 8.32 4.97
C GLN A 245 13.28 7.61 5.37
N SER A 246 13.34 6.30 5.65
CA SER A 246 12.22 5.51 6.16
C SER A 246 11.66 6.09 7.46
N ALA A 247 12.51 6.39 8.44
CA ALA A 247 12.10 6.96 9.72
C ALA A 247 11.42 8.32 9.55
N ALA A 248 11.99 9.20 8.71
CA ALA A 248 11.42 10.51 8.42
C ALA A 248 10.08 10.41 7.67
N THR A 249 9.98 9.56 6.64
CA THR A 249 8.73 9.31 5.91
C THR A 249 7.65 8.78 6.85
N LEU A 250 7.97 7.78 7.67
CA LEU A 250 6.99 7.20 8.59
C LEU A 250 6.56 8.19 9.66
N ASN A 251 7.47 9.02 10.19
CA ASN A 251 7.12 10.07 11.13
C ASN A 251 6.09 11.06 10.52
N LEU A 252 6.31 11.48 9.27
CA LEU A 252 5.36 12.36 8.57
C LEU A 252 4.01 11.66 8.31
N LEU A 253 4.02 10.39 7.89
CA LEU A 253 2.80 9.60 7.71
C LEU A 253 2.01 9.46 9.02
N ARG A 254 2.69 9.25 10.15
CA ARG A 254 2.06 9.22 11.49
C ARG A 254 1.44 10.57 11.85
N ALA A 255 2.13 11.67 11.54
CA ALA A 255 1.60 13.01 11.74
C ALA A 255 0.35 13.25 10.89
N PHE A 256 0.31 12.84 9.62
CA PHE A 256 -0.90 12.93 8.80
C PHE A 256 -2.04 12.05 9.31
N ALA A 257 -1.74 10.80 9.70
CA ALA A 257 -2.73 9.86 10.18
C ALA A 257 -3.40 10.29 11.50
N LYS A 258 -2.63 10.87 12.45
CA LYS A 258 -3.14 11.27 13.78
C LYS A 258 -3.48 12.75 13.88
N GLY A 259 -2.84 13.62 13.09
CA GLY A 259 -2.96 15.08 13.15
C GLY A 259 -4.14 15.67 12.40
N GLY A 260 -5.19 14.87 12.12
CA GLY A 260 -6.41 15.34 11.46
C GLY A 260 -6.34 15.45 9.93
N TYR A 261 -5.18 15.20 9.29
CA TYR A 261 -5.11 15.09 7.83
C TYR A 261 -5.83 13.84 7.33
N ALA A 262 -5.98 12.78 8.13
CA ALA A 262 -6.79 11.61 7.76
C ALA A 262 -8.27 11.73 8.17
N ALA A 263 -8.72 12.88 8.68
CA ALA A 263 -10.09 13.07 9.11
C ALA A 263 -11.05 12.98 7.91
N MET A 264 -12.10 12.17 8.04
CA MET A 264 -13.04 11.84 6.97
C MET A 264 -13.75 13.08 6.40
N GLN A 265 -13.96 14.12 7.20
CA GLN A 265 -14.52 15.42 6.81
C GLN A 265 -13.73 16.17 5.74
N ARG A 266 -12.49 15.74 5.44
CA ARG A 266 -11.66 16.34 4.40
C ARG A 266 -11.65 15.56 3.08
N ILE A 267 -12.41 14.46 2.96
CA ILE A 267 -12.51 13.69 1.71
C ILE A 267 -12.95 14.60 0.54
N ASN A 268 -13.92 15.49 0.77
CA ASN A 268 -14.36 16.45 -0.25
C ASN A 268 -13.28 17.47 -0.65
N GLN A 269 -12.42 17.88 0.30
CA GLN A 269 -11.29 18.77 0.02
C GLN A 269 -10.14 18.03 -0.69
N TRP A 270 -10.17 16.70 -0.72
CA TRP A 270 -9.17 15.89 -1.41
C TRP A 270 -9.53 15.58 -2.84
N ASN A 271 -10.78 15.82 -3.26
CA ASN A 271 -11.21 15.62 -4.64
C ASN A 271 -10.19 16.28 -5.57
N LEU A 272 -9.44 15.42 -6.24
CA LEU A 272 -8.28 15.81 -7.01
C LEU A 272 -8.75 16.52 -8.27
N ASP A 273 -7.97 17.52 -8.67
CA ASP A 273 -8.08 18.24 -9.93
C ASP A 273 -8.12 17.29 -11.16
N PHE A 274 -7.69 16.02 -11.02
CA PHE A 274 -7.78 15.00 -12.08
C PHE A 274 -9.23 14.68 -12.50
N THR A 275 -10.20 14.97 -11.64
CA THR A 275 -11.63 14.75 -11.92
C THR A 275 -12.25 15.92 -12.70
N GLU A 276 -11.52 17.02 -12.88
CA GLU A 276 -11.97 18.11 -13.72
C GLU A 276 -11.93 17.65 -15.19
N HIS A 277 -13.07 17.79 -15.89
CA HIS A 277 -13.22 17.52 -17.32
C HIS A 277 -13.16 16.05 -17.77
N SER A 278 -13.54 15.08 -16.93
CA SER A 278 -13.72 13.67 -17.36
C SER A 278 -15.05 13.06 -16.88
N GLU A 279 -15.65 12.19 -17.70
CA GLU A 279 -16.89 11.46 -17.33
C GLU A 279 -16.67 10.58 -16.09
N GLN A 280 -15.47 10.01 -15.94
CA GLN A 280 -15.07 9.26 -14.76
C GLN A 280 -14.96 10.16 -13.52
N GLY A 281 -14.52 11.40 -13.70
CA GLY A 281 -14.50 12.42 -12.65
C GLY A 281 -15.88 12.78 -12.14
N ASP A 282 -16.87 12.89 -13.03
CA ASP A 282 -18.26 13.17 -12.64
C ASP A 282 -18.87 12.02 -11.83
N ARG A 283 -18.66 10.77 -12.25
CA ARG A 283 -19.10 9.59 -11.48
C ARG A 283 -18.41 9.48 -10.12
N TYR A 284 -17.11 9.82 -10.06
CA TYR A 284 -16.38 9.87 -8.81
C TYR A 284 -16.93 10.98 -7.90
N ARG A 285 -17.29 12.15 -8.45
CA ARG A 285 -17.88 13.26 -7.69
C ARG A 285 -19.25 12.89 -7.12
N GLU A 286 -20.09 12.21 -7.90
CA GLU A 286 -21.37 11.68 -7.41
C GLU A 286 -21.16 10.68 -6.26
N LEU A 287 -20.19 9.76 -6.41
CA LEU A 287 -19.85 8.82 -5.34
C LEU A 287 -19.32 9.54 -4.10
N ALA A 288 -18.43 10.52 -4.25
CA ALA A 288 -17.89 11.31 -3.15
C ALA A 288 -19.00 12.06 -2.41
N HIS A 289 -19.96 12.66 -3.16
CA HIS A 289 -21.13 13.31 -2.57
C HIS A 289 -21.99 12.34 -1.77
N ARG A 290 -22.21 11.12 -2.27
CA ARG A 290 -22.95 10.07 -1.56
C ARG A 290 -22.23 9.56 -0.32
N VAL A 291 -20.89 9.52 -0.35
CA VAL A 291 -20.08 9.21 0.84
C VAL A 291 -20.23 10.31 1.87
N ASP A 292 -20.22 11.57 1.45
CA ASP A 292 -20.37 12.73 2.34
C ASP A 292 -21.76 12.82 2.98
N GLU A 293 -22.84 12.61 2.20
CA GLU A 293 -24.21 12.56 2.74
C GLU A 293 -24.42 11.43 3.77
N ALA A 294 -23.64 10.35 3.67
CA ALA A 294 -23.75 9.20 4.56
C ALA A 294 -22.96 9.37 5.88
N LEU A 295 -22.14 10.42 5.99
CA LEU A 295 -21.32 10.75 7.17
C LEU A 295 -22.00 11.78 8.07
#